data_AF-A0A2V9PUA0-F1
#
_entry.id   AF-A0A2V9PUA0-F1
#
_cell.length_a   1.000
_cell.length_b   1.000
_cell.length_c   1.000
_cell.angle_alpha   90.00
_cell.angle_beta   90.00
_cell.angle_gamma   90.00
#
_symmetry.space_group_name_H-M   'P 1'
#
loop_
_entity.id
_entity.type
_entity.pdbx_description
1 polymer ?
#
loop_
_entity_poly.entity_id
_entity_poly.type
_entity_poly.pdbx_seq_one_letter_code
_entity_poly.pdbx_strand_id
1 'polypeptide(L)' 'VFVGSDATLVAPVRLGKGAYVAAASCITDDVPEDSLAIARGRQIVKEGWAREKRAARKK' A
#
# COMPACT_ATOMS: atom_id res chain seq x y z
N VAL A 1 -17.13 6.46 3.18
CA VAL A 1 -15.95 5.58 3.04
C VAL A 1 -15.08 6.16 1.95
N PHE A 2 -13.78 6.29 2.20
CA PHE A 2 -12.81 6.70 1.19
C PHE A 2 -11.88 5.52 0.89
N VAL A 3 -11.63 5.27 -0.39
CA VAL A 3 -10.69 4.23 -0.85
C VAL A 3 -9.60 4.89 -1.67
N GLY A 4 -8.37 4.87 -1.16
CA GLY A 4 -7.20 5.42 -1.83
C GLY A 4 -6.85 4.68 -3.12
N SER A 5 -6.19 5.37 -4.04
CA SER A 5 -5.74 4.81 -5.31
C SER A 5 -4.85 3.59 -5.10
N ASP A 6 -4.97 2.60 -6.00
CA ASP A 6 -4.20 1.36 -5.96
C ASP A 6 -4.41 0.51 -4.69
N ALA A 7 -5.50 0.75 -3.95
CA ALA A 7 -5.91 -0.14 -2.87
C ALA A 7 -6.43 -1.47 -3.44
N THR A 8 -6.11 -2.57 -2.76
CA THR A 8 -6.62 -3.92 -3.05
C THR A 8 -7.53 -4.36 -1.91
N LEU A 9 -8.74 -4.82 -2.22
CA LEU A 9 -9.71 -5.31 -1.24
C LEU A 9 -9.90 -6.82 -1.44
N VAL A 10 -9.45 -7.63 -0.47
CA VAL A 10 -9.58 -9.09 -0.53
C VAL A 10 -10.91 -9.50 0.10
N ALA A 11 -11.88 -9.88 -0.73
CA ALA A 11 -13.19 -10.27 -0.21
C ALA A 11 -13.16 -11.62 0.54
N PRO A 12 -14.03 -11.82 1.54
CA PRO A 12 -14.98 -10.85 2.08
C PRO A 12 -14.33 -9.90 3.10
N VAL A 13 -14.61 -8.60 3.00
CA VAL A 13 -14.25 -7.56 3.98
C VAL A 13 -15.36 -6.51 4.07
N ARG A 14 -15.52 -5.87 5.23
CA ARG A 14 -16.42 -4.75 5.49
C ARG A 14 -15.64 -3.49 5.82
N LEU A 15 -16.03 -2.38 5.18
CA LEU A 15 -15.52 -1.05 5.49
C LEU A 15 -16.62 -0.27 6.22
N GLY A 16 -16.38 0.07 7.49
CA GLY A 16 -17.29 0.82 8.32
C GLY A 16 -17.57 2.23 7.78
N LYS A 17 -18.68 2.83 8.21
CA LYS A 17 -19.00 4.22 7.83
C LYS A 17 -17.85 5.15 8.24
N GLY A 18 -17.51 6.08 7.35
CA GLY A 18 -16.39 7.01 7.59
C GLY A 18 -14.98 6.41 7.49
N ALA A 19 -14.83 5.10 7.30
CA ALA A 19 -13.52 4.46 7.13
C ALA A 19 -12.72 5.06 5.96
N TYR A 20 -11.40 5.10 6.13
CA TYR A 20 -10.45 5.64 5.18
C TYR A 20 -9.37 4.59 4.88
N VAL A 21 -9.31 4.12 3.65
CA VAL A 21 -8.25 3.22 3.19
C VAL A 21 -7.16 4.05 2.51
N ALA A 22 -5.94 4.01 3.03
CA ALA A 22 -4.82 4.71 2.42
C ALA A 22 -4.44 4.11 1.07
N ALA A 23 -3.95 4.95 0.16
CA ALA A 23 -3.49 4.53 -1.16
C ALA A 23 -2.43 3.41 -1.09
N ALA A 24 -2.47 2.50 -2.06
CA ALA A 24 -1.59 1.34 -2.16
C ALA A 24 -1.64 0.38 -0.93
N SER A 25 -2.79 0.24 -0.28
CA SER A 25 -3.00 -0.70 0.83
C SER A 25 -3.69 -1.98 0.37
N CYS A 26 -3.21 -3.14 0.81
CA CYS A 26 -3.91 -4.43 0.66
C CYS A 26 -4.71 -4.74 1.94
N ILE A 27 -6.04 -4.66 1.87
CA ILE A 27 -6.93 -4.86 3.01
C ILE A 27 -7.47 -6.29 3.02
N THR A 28 -7.13 -7.02 4.09
CA THR A 28 -7.51 -8.42 4.33
C THR A 28 -8.49 -8.61 5.48
N ASP A 29 -8.72 -7.56 6.27
CA ASP A 29 -9.53 -7.59 7.48
C ASP A 29 -10.52 -6.42 7.48
N ASP A 30 -11.60 -6.56 8.25
CA ASP A 30 -12.62 -5.52 8.40
C ASP A 30 -12.00 -4.23 8.94
N VAL A 31 -12.45 -3.09 8.39
CA VAL A 31 -12.03 -1.75 8.84
C VAL A 31 -13.18 -1.14 9.63
N PRO A 32 -13.02 -0.84 10.94
CA PRO A 32 -14.07 -0.24 11.75
C PRO A 32 -14.50 1.14 11.26
N GLU A 33 -15.61 1.64 11.80
CA GLU A 33 -16.10 2.99 11.52
C GLU A 33 -15.07 4.07 11.89
N ASP A 34 -15.05 5.15 11.12
CA ASP A 34 -14.17 6.32 11.29
C ASP A 34 -12.66 5.99 11.47
N SER A 35 -12.23 4.81 11.01
CA SER A 35 -10.86 4.31 11.16
C SER A 35 -10.02 4.46 9.90
N LEU A 36 -8.71 4.64 10.08
CA LEU A 36 -7.72 4.66 9.01
C LEU A 36 -7.06 3.29 8.88
N ALA A 37 -7.17 2.66 7.70
CA ALA A 37 -6.49 1.43 7.37
C ALA A 37 -5.28 1.69 6.45
N ILE A 38 -4.09 1.22 6.86
CA ILE A 38 -2.84 1.35 6.11
C ILE A 38 -2.12 0.01 6.13
N ALA A 39 -1.96 -0.60 4.96
CA ALA A 39 -1.28 -1.88 4.80
C ALA A 39 -0.19 -1.78 3.72
N ARG A 40 0.80 -0.91 3.96
CA ARG A 40 1.93 -0.68 3.05
C ARG A 40 3.22 -0.40 3.81
N GLY A 41 4.34 -0.75 3.21
CA GLY A 41 5.67 -0.45 3.76
C GLY A 41 6.03 1.04 3.68
N ARG A 42 6.90 1.50 4.57
CA ARG A 42 7.55 2.81 4.40
C ARG A 42 8.51 2.75 3.22
N GLN A 43 8.46 3.78 2.38
CA GLN A 43 9.39 3.93 1.27
C GLN A 43 10.83 4.04 1.80
N ILE A 44 11.75 3.35 1.12
CA ILE A 44 13.19 3.55 1.26
C ILE A 44 13.76 4.00 -0.08
N VAL A 45 14.71 4.93 -0.05
CA VAL A 45 15.45 5.37 -1.24
C VAL A 45 16.88 4.87 -1.12
N LYS A 46 17.30 4.03 -2.07
CA LYS A 46 18.70 3.60 -2.21
C LYS A 46 19.33 4.36 -3.37
N GLU A 47 19.97 5.48 -3.06
CA GLU A 47 20.59 6.34 -4.07
C GLU A 47 21.64 5.56 -4.89
N GLY A 48 21.69 5.80 -6.20
CA GLY A 48 22.66 5.16 -7.09
C GLY A 48 22.40 3.68 -7.43
N TRP A 49 21.57 2.94 -6.68
CA TRP A 49 21.42 1.48 -6.83
C TRP A 49 21.09 1.01 -8.25
N ALA A 50 20.20 1.72 -8.96
CA ALA A 50 19.82 1.36 -10.32
C ALA A 50 20.96 1.54 -11.34
N ARG A 51 21.89 2.49 -11.10
CA ARG A 51 23.10 2.68 -11.91
C ARG A 51 24.05 1.51 -11.68
N GLU A 52 24.30 1.15 -10.43
CA GLU A 52 25.18 0.05 -10.03
C GLU A 52 24.72 -1.31 -10.60
N LYS A 53 23.43 -1.63 -10.44
CA LYS A 53 22.85 -2.88 -10.96
C LYS A 53 23.00 -3.01 -12.48
N ARG A 54 22.85 -1.91 -13.22
CA ARG A 54 23.05 -1.91 -14.68
C ARG A 54 24.50 -2.11 -15.08
N ALA A 55 25.46 -1.59 -14.31
CA ALA A 55 26.89 -1.81 -14.55
C ALA A 55 27.28 -3.27 -14.29
N ALA A 56 26.75 -3.88 -13.24
CA ALA A 56 27.01 -5.28 -12.90
C ALA A 56 26.53 -6.27 -13.97
N ARG A 57 25.39 -6.02 -14.63
CA ARG A 57 24.83 -6.89 -15.68
C ARG A 57 25.54 -6.78 -17.04
N LYS A 58 26.42 -5.79 -17.23
CA LYS A 58 27.19 -5.59 -18.46
C LYS A 58 28.57 -6.26 -18.42
N LYS A 59 29.01 -6.73 -17.25
CA LYS A 59 30.19 -7.59 -17.09
C LYS A 59 29.78 -9.04 -17.28
#